data_AF-A0A5C5D901-F1
#
_entry.id   AF-A0A5C5D901-F1
#
_cell.length_a   1.000
_cell.length_b   1.000
_cell.length_c   1.000
_cell.angle_alpha   90.00
_cell.angle_beta   90.00
_cell.angle_gamma   90.00
#
_symmetry.space_group_name_H-M   'P 1'
#
loop_
_entity.id
_entity.type
_entity.pdbx_description
1 polymer ?
#
loop_
_entity_poly.entity_id
_entity_poly.type
_entity_poly.pdbx_seq_one_letter_code
_entity_poly.pdbx_strand_id
1 'polypeptide(L)'
;MAKLPGKTTYSGIRRTTTRKSGFKSHPDSTGGEYKREEVTPFLLEAGKTLTVCFRFPVSDGQTYVGFGGFFQCENFVEIVFHNSNSVKNEFSRRTSTDTSKFGSMWKRNGISENVTISFYSKVDTYVALYGLECGLIWHDAFDTAIENDQLGYLDNMYSIMPEAGFYTNEGEVILSYDGHLKLHNHNIIFHLKSCNRCARFLPINVNDEREHLCFSNHCVAKAPCRHKGFGIVTDVDTGETKLLHFGYQLECRFCKKYYVNMPLNWQRTAAQMKEDGQRRRNFELLIAEIYQLSPQLSYRAKTGRELLDDIWNRFNGHCFNCNDPLENKRKMHLDHTRPLALLWPLDGTATALCATCNTRKRDRPPSQFYNPDQISQLSQLTGLSVDELMAPEPNHEVITEILNRLDWLYEEFLTKPSLLMERDGKIAAELVVKALDKVLIRSKIVKYNFSFVDEYNRRRDRHITFDINENTDIIV
;
A
#
# COMPACT_ATOMS: atom_id res chain seq x y z
N MET A 1 -3.36 30.18 17.83
CA MET A 1 -2.02 29.63 17.50
C MET A 1 -1.88 29.57 15.99
N ALA A 2 -0.97 30.37 15.46
CA ALA A 2 -0.79 30.58 14.03
C ALA A 2 -0.27 29.32 13.33
N LYS A 3 -0.68 29.10 12.07
CA LYS A 3 -0.12 28.10 11.17
C LYS A 3 1.40 28.29 11.11
N LEU A 4 2.16 27.33 11.64
CA LEU A 4 3.62 27.31 11.45
C LEU A 4 3.93 27.20 9.94
N PRO A 5 4.67 28.15 9.36
CA PRO A 5 4.96 28.21 7.93
C PRO A 5 6.11 27.25 7.58
N GLY A 6 5.88 25.94 7.70
CA GLY A 6 6.86 24.91 7.37
C GLY A 6 6.74 24.35 5.94
N LYS A 7 6.02 25.02 5.03
CA LYS A 7 5.72 24.51 3.68
C LYS A 7 6.30 25.31 2.52
N THR A 8 7.00 26.42 2.75
CA THR A 8 7.19 27.42 1.69
C THR A 8 8.60 28.01 1.51
N THR A 9 9.67 27.37 1.97
CA THR A 9 11.01 27.99 1.74
C THR A 9 12.11 27.08 1.19
N TYR A 10 12.00 25.75 1.23
CA TYR A 10 13.08 24.86 0.74
C TYR A 10 12.57 23.65 -0.06
N SER A 11 13.08 23.54 -1.31
CA SER A 11 12.46 22.91 -2.51
C SER A 11 10.96 23.21 -2.71
N GLY A 12 10.47 24.32 -2.13
CA GLY A 12 9.06 24.71 -1.98
C GLY A 12 8.28 24.97 -3.26
N ILE A 13 8.78 24.56 -4.42
CA ILE A 13 8.01 24.51 -5.64
C ILE A 13 7.14 23.25 -5.55
N ARG A 14 5.85 23.41 -5.21
CA ARG A 14 4.86 22.51 -5.81
C ARG A 14 5.09 22.65 -7.29
N ARG A 15 5.59 21.59 -7.95
CA ARG A 15 5.73 21.57 -9.41
C ARG A 15 4.46 22.19 -9.96
N THR A 16 4.60 23.24 -10.77
CA THR A 16 3.44 23.84 -11.44
C THR A 16 2.68 22.69 -12.06
N THR A 17 1.43 22.48 -11.63
CA THR A 17 0.56 21.48 -12.25
C THR A 17 0.57 21.81 -13.73
N THR A 18 1.23 20.97 -14.53
CA THR A 18 1.48 21.26 -15.94
C THR A 18 0.18 21.32 -16.74
N ARG A 19 -0.96 20.89 -16.16
CA ARG A 19 -2.34 21.33 -16.42
C ARG A 19 -3.28 20.79 -15.32
N LYS A 20 -4.51 21.32 -15.23
CA LYS A 20 -5.59 20.82 -14.36
C LYS A 20 -5.83 19.32 -14.65
N SER A 21 -5.99 18.48 -13.62
CA SER A 21 -6.56 17.15 -13.81
C SER A 21 -7.92 17.33 -14.51
N GLY A 22 -8.04 16.85 -15.75
CA GLY A 22 -9.19 17.16 -16.62
C GLY A 22 -10.54 16.68 -16.10
N PHE A 23 -10.55 15.84 -15.06
CA PHE A 23 -11.77 15.27 -14.51
C PHE A 23 -12.26 16.11 -13.32
N LYS A 24 -13.46 16.68 -13.48
CA LYS A 24 -14.23 17.27 -12.38
C LYS A 24 -14.77 16.15 -11.51
N SER A 25 -15.13 16.47 -10.26
CA SER A 25 -15.93 15.54 -9.46
C SER A 25 -17.22 15.22 -10.19
N HIS A 26 -17.75 14.01 -10.01
CA HIS A 26 -19.07 13.64 -10.49
C HIS A 26 -20.09 14.64 -9.95
N PRO A 27 -21.08 15.09 -10.75
CA PRO A 27 -22.11 16.03 -10.28
C PRO A 27 -22.80 15.56 -8.99
N ASP A 28 -22.99 14.25 -8.89
CA ASP A 28 -23.74 13.61 -7.80
C ASP A 28 -22.87 13.11 -6.63
N SER A 29 -21.55 13.33 -6.64
CA SER A 29 -20.70 12.89 -5.53
C SER A 29 -19.46 13.75 -5.33
N THR A 30 -19.26 14.19 -4.10
CA THR A 30 -18.03 14.86 -3.65
C THR A 30 -16.95 13.87 -3.19
N GLY A 31 -17.34 12.62 -2.94
CA GLY A 31 -16.52 11.59 -2.32
C GLY A 31 -16.44 11.70 -0.80
N GLY A 32 -17.18 12.61 -0.19
CA GLY A 32 -17.31 12.71 1.27
C GLY A 32 -18.55 12.02 1.84
N GLU A 33 -19.36 11.42 0.97
CA GLU A 33 -20.58 10.73 1.34
C GLU A 33 -20.30 9.30 1.83
N TYR A 34 -21.07 8.87 2.81
CA TYR A 34 -20.99 7.57 3.47
C TYR A 34 -22.39 6.98 3.60
N LYS A 35 -22.48 5.65 3.54
CA LYS A 35 -23.75 4.92 3.65
C LYS A 35 -23.56 3.64 4.46
N ARG A 36 -24.62 3.20 5.13
CA ARG A 36 -24.71 1.88 5.78
C ARG A 36 -25.68 1.02 4.99
N GLU A 37 -25.25 -0.19 4.64
CA GLU A 37 -26.12 -1.20 4.06
C GLU A 37 -26.33 -2.33 5.06
N GLU A 38 -27.58 -2.69 5.31
CA GLU A 38 -27.93 -3.82 6.15
C GLU A 38 -27.99 -5.09 5.30
N VAL A 39 -27.23 -6.11 5.71
CA VAL A 39 -27.14 -7.39 5.04
C VAL A 39 -27.52 -8.50 6.00
N THR A 40 -28.52 -9.30 5.63
CA THR A 40 -28.92 -10.46 6.43
C THR A 40 -27.95 -11.62 6.20
N PRO A 41 -27.24 -12.11 7.23
CA PRO A 41 -26.29 -13.21 7.09
C PRO A 41 -26.99 -14.55 6.89
N PHE A 42 -26.31 -15.48 6.20
CA PHE A 42 -26.67 -16.88 6.16
C PHE A 42 -26.06 -17.62 7.36
N LEU A 43 -26.83 -18.50 8.00
CA LEU A 43 -26.30 -19.47 8.96
C LEU A 43 -25.59 -20.59 8.18
N LEU A 44 -24.28 -20.70 8.42
CA LEU A 44 -23.44 -21.79 7.97
C LEU A 44 -23.33 -22.81 9.11
N GLU A 45 -24.20 -23.81 9.11
CA GLU A 45 -24.16 -24.90 10.10
C GLU A 45 -22.87 -25.73 9.97
N ALA A 46 -22.39 -26.26 11.10
CA ALA A 46 -21.19 -27.06 11.20
C ALA A 46 -21.19 -28.24 10.20
N GLY A 47 -20.11 -28.36 9.45
CA GLY A 47 -19.91 -29.44 8.47
C GLY A 47 -20.63 -29.23 7.13
N LYS A 48 -21.38 -28.14 6.95
CA LYS A 48 -22.06 -27.82 5.69
C LYS A 48 -21.30 -26.76 4.88
N THR A 49 -21.55 -26.75 3.58
CA THR A 49 -20.92 -25.81 2.64
C THR A 49 -21.95 -24.88 2.02
N LEU A 50 -21.63 -23.58 2.01
CA LEU A 50 -22.31 -22.58 1.19
C LEU A 50 -21.45 -22.31 -0.06
N THR A 51 -22.01 -22.50 -1.24
CA THR A 51 -21.32 -22.33 -2.51
C THR A 51 -21.95 -21.21 -3.32
N VAL A 52 -21.11 -20.27 -3.77
CA VAL A 52 -21.47 -19.22 -4.73
C VAL A 52 -20.95 -19.63 -6.10
N CYS A 53 -21.85 -19.79 -7.07
CA CYS A 53 -21.53 -20.16 -8.44
C CYS A 53 -21.79 -18.97 -9.37
N PHE A 54 -20.77 -18.57 -10.12
CA PHE A 54 -20.82 -17.51 -11.11
C PHE A 54 -20.84 -18.12 -12.51
N ARG A 55 -21.84 -17.78 -13.32
CA ARG A 55 -21.96 -18.16 -14.72
C ARG A 55 -21.84 -16.93 -15.60
N PHE A 56 -21.08 -17.04 -16.68
CA PHE A 56 -20.69 -15.90 -17.50
C PHE A 56 -21.35 -15.93 -18.88
N PRO A 57 -21.71 -14.76 -19.44
CA PRO A 57 -22.07 -14.65 -20.85
C PRO A 57 -20.91 -15.05 -21.77
N VAL A 58 -21.24 -15.31 -23.04
CA VAL A 58 -20.23 -15.53 -24.09
C VAL A 58 -19.48 -14.22 -24.33
N SER A 59 -18.16 -14.28 -24.30
CA SER A 59 -17.28 -13.14 -24.57
C SER A 59 -16.79 -13.14 -26.02
N ASP A 60 -16.62 -11.96 -26.59
CA ASP A 60 -16.02 -11.72 -27.91
C ASP A 60 -14.47 -11.72 -27.88
N GLY A 61 -13.88 -11.81 -26.70
CA GLY A 61 -12.43 -11.73 -26.48
C GLY A 61 -11.86 -10.30 -26.44
N GLN A 62 -12.67 -9.29 -26.75
CA GLN A 62 -12.27 -7.88 -26.67
C GLN A 62 -12.55 -7.32 -25.27
N THR A 63 -13.71 -7.66 -24.74
CA THR A 63 -14.14 -7.31 -23.38
C THR A 63 -13.49 -8.21 -22.32
N TYR A 64 -13.43 -7.71 -21.09
CA TYR A 64 -13.01 -8.54 -19.97
C TYR A 64 -14.18 -9.39 -19.48
N VAL A 65 -13.87 -10.52 -18.87
CA VAL A 65 -14.83 -11.32 -18.10
C VAL A 65 -14.38 -11.27 -16.66
N GLY A 66 -15.30 -11.14 -15.72
CA GLY A 66 -14.93 -11.15 -14.31
C GLY A 66 -16.09 -11.37 -13.37
N PHE A 67 -15.74 -11.60 -12.11
CA PHE A 67 -16.66 -11.70 -10.99
C PHE A 67 -16.05 -11.02 -9.77
N GLY A 68 -16.88 -10.71 -8.80
CA GLY A 68 -16.39 -10.29 -7.51
C GLY A 68 -17.51 -10.09 -6.51
N GLY A 69 -17.10 -9.81 -5.28
CA GLY A 69 -18.02 -9.59 -4.19
C GLY A 69 -17.30 -9.34 -2.88
N PHE A 70 -18.11 -9.07 -1.87
CA PHE A 70 -17.68 -8.79 -0.52
C PHE A 70 -18.34 -9.75 0.44
N PHE A 71 -17.67 -10.01 1.56
CA PHE A 71 -18.22 -10.86 2.59
C PHE A 71 -17.72 -10.47 3.98
N GLN A 72 -18.48 -10.85 5.01
CA GLN A 72 -18.05 -10.86 6.40
C GLN A 72 -18.33 -12.24 6.98
N CYS A 73 -17.33 -12.82 7.63
CA CYS A 73 -17.44 -14.10 8.32
C CYS A 73 -16.30 -14.27 9.33
N GLU A 74 -16.42 -15.25 10.22
CA GLU A 74 -15.38 -15.57 11.18
C GLU A 74 -14.07 -16.06 10.52
N ASN A 75 -12.95 -15.88 11.23
CA ASN A 75 -11.60 -16.24 10.76
C ASN A 75 -11.37 -17.75 10.61
N PHE A 76 -12.23 -18.59 11.19
CA PHE A 76 -12.15 -20.04 11.08
C PHE A 76 -12.91 -20.62 9.88
N VAL A 77 -13.68 -19.81 9.14
CA VAL A 77 -14.40 -20.27 7.94
C VAL A 77 -13.41 -20.58 6.82
N GLU A 78 -13.35 -21.80 6.34
CA GLU A 78 -12.53 -22.15 5.19
C GLU A 78 -13.18 -21.62 3.91
N ILE A 79 -12.37 -20.97 3.06
CA ILE A 79 -12.84 -20.41 1.78
C ILE A 79 -12.00 -21.01 0.66
N VAL A 80 -12.67 -21.72 -0.24
CA VAL A 80 -12.04 -22.41 -1.36
C VAL A 80 -12.50 -21.81 -2.68
N PHE A 81 -11.54 -21.53 -3.56
CA PHE A 81 -11.78 -20.97 -4.88
C PHE A 81 -11.54 -22.01 -5.96
N HIS A 82 -12.53 -22.23 -6.83
CA HIS A 82 -12.35 -22.98 -8.07
C HIS A 82 -12.57 -22.04 -9.26
N ASN A 83 -11.46 -21.51 -9.77
CA ASN A 83 -11.44 -20.68 -10.97
C ASN A 83 -10.44 -21.25 -11.98
N SER A 84 -10.95 -22.04 -12.94
CA SER A 84 -10.17 -22.58 -14.04
C SER A 84 -9.85 -21.55 -15.13
N ASN A 85 -10.57 -20.42 -15.16
CA ASN A 85 -10.36 -19.38 -16.16
C ASN A 85 -9.13 -18.50 -15.87
N SER A 86 -8.72 -18.40 -14.60
CA SER A 86 -7.59 -17.57 -14.20
C SER A 86 -6.96 -18.04 -12.91
N VAL A 87 -5.64 -18.17 -12.91
CA VAL A 87 -4.83 -18.39 -11.70
C VAL A 87 -4.69 -17.13 -10.84
N LYS A 88 -5.08 -15.96 -11.36
CA LYS A 88 -4.93 -14.66 -10.70
C LYS A 88 -6.26 -14.23 -10.10
N ASN A 89 -6.42 -14.42 -8.79
CA ASN A 89 -7.59 -13.99 -8.03
C ASN A 89 -7.20 -12.90 -7.04
N GLU A 90 -8.03 -11.87 -6.90
CA GLU A 90 -7.97 -10.99 -5.74
C GLU A 90 -8.70 -11.68 -4.61
N PHE A 91 -8.01 -11.85 -3.49
CA PHE A 91 -8.60 -12.38 -2.28
C PHE A 91 -7.99 -11.68 -1.08
N SER A 92 -8.86 -11.12 -0.26
CA SER A 92 -8.47 -10.42 0.95
C SER A 92 -9.38 -10.85 2.09
N ARG A 93 -8.88 -11.80 2.88
CA ARG A 93 -9.53 -12.22 4.13
C ARG A 93 -9.18 -11.23 5.24
N ARG A 94 -10.19 -10.84 6.01
CA ARG A 94 -10.10 -9.93 7.16
C ARG A 94 -10.69 -10.59 8.40
N THR A 95 -10.53 -9.91 9.53
CA THR A 95 -11.14 -10.25 10.82
C THR A 95 -12.67 -10.29 10.68
N SER A 96 -13.35 -10.92 11.64
CA SER A 96 -14.80 -11.13 11.58
C SER A 96 -15.62 -9.84 11.57
N THR A 97 -15.06 -8.75 12.10
CA THR A 97 -15.70 -7.43 12.16
C THR A 97 -15.42 -6.55 10.94
N ASP A 98 -14.54 -6.98 10.03
CA ASP A 98 -14.16 -6.21 8.86
C ASP A 98 -14.59 -6.92 7.57
N THR A 99 -14.97 -6.11 6.60
CA THR A 99 -15.37 -6.61 5.28
C THR A 99 -14.16 -7.14 4.54
N SER A 100 -14.32 -8.35 4.02
CA SER A 100 -13.41 -9.03 3.11
C SER A 100 -13.88 -8.88 1.67
N LYS A 101 -12.98 -9.10 0.72
CA LYS A 101 -13.33 -9.08 -0.72
C LYS A 101 -12.68 -10.21 -1.49
N PHE A 102 -13.33 -10.57 -2.59
CA PHE A 102 -12.79 -11.46 -3.59
C PHE A 102 -13.18 -11.00 -5.00
N GLY A 103 -12.45 -11.51 -5.99
CA GLY A 103 -12.85 -11.40 -7.38
C GLY A 103 -11.73 -11.76 -8.32
N SER A 104 -12.04 -11.78 -9.61
CA SER A 104 -11.03 -11.92 -10.66
C SER A 104 -11.53 -11.29 -11.94
N MET A 105 -10.58 -10.94 -12.81
CA MET A 105 -10.86 -10.39 -14.12
C MET A 105 -9.80 -10.88 -15.11
N TRP A 106 -10.26 -11.39 -16.26
CA TRP A 106 -9.42 -11.95 -17.32
C TRP A 106 -10.01 -11.63 -18.70
N LYS A 107 -9.25 -11.90 -19.76
CA LYS A 107 -9.76 -11.88 -21.14
C LYS A 107 -9.89 -13.32 -21.62
N ARG A 108 -11.00 -13.64 -22.29
CA ARG A 108 -11.24 -14.92 -22.94
C ARG A 108 -12.17 -14.71 -24.11
N ASN A 109 -11.91 -15.38 -25.23
CA ASN A 109 -12.87 -15.48 -26.33
C ASN A 109 -13.74 -16.73 -26.12
N GLY A 110 -15.05 -16.60 -26.33
CA GLY A 110 -16.04 -17.65 -26.13
C GLY A 110 -16.53 -17.77 -24.68
N ILE A 111 -16.96 -18.97 -24.32
CA ILE A 111 -17.57 -19.28 -23.02
C ILE A 111 -16.47 -19.44 -21.96
N SER A 112 -16.64 -18.75 -20.83
CA SER A 112 -15.86 -19.01 -19.61
C SER A 112 -16.49 -20.13 -18.81
N GLU A 113 -15.66 -20.94 -18.15
CA GLU A 113 -16.16 -21.96 -17.22
C GLU A 113 -16.77 -21.30 -15.99
N ASN A 114 -17.72 -21.98 -15.34
CA ASN A 114 -18.31 -21.49 -14.11
C ASN A 114 -17.24 -21.39 -13.03
N VAL A 115 -17.29 -20.30 -12.25
CA VAL A 115 -16.42 -20.13 -11.10
C VAL A 115 -17.22 -20.44 -9.84
N THR A 116 -16.63 -21.19 -8.91
CA THR A 116 -17.26 -21.45 -7.61
C THR A 116 -16.40 -20.98 -6.45
N ILE A 117 -17.06 -20.44 -5.43
CA ILE A 117 -16.46 -20.06 -4.15
C ILE A 117 -17.23 -20.77 -3.06
N SER A 118 -16.53 -21.60 -2.29
CA SER A 118 -17.13 -22.41 -1.23
C SER A 118 -16.73 -21.87 0.13
N PHE A 119 -17.70 -21.73 1.02
CA PHE A 119 -17.54 -21.35 2.42
C PHE A 119 -17.88 -22.56 3.28
N TYR A 120 -16.93 -23.03 4.08
CA TYR A 120 -17.07 -24.21 4.93
C TYR A 120 -16.63 -23.90 6.36
N SER A 121 -17.30 -24.50 7.35
CA SER A 121 -16.91 -24.35 8.75
C SER A 121 -17.17 -25.63 9.53
N LYS A 122 -16.30 -25.93 10.50
CA LYS A 122 -16.47 -27.05 11.45
C LYS A 122 -17.38 -26.70 12.63
N VAL A 123 -17.76 -25.44 12.77
CA VAL A 123 -18.67 -24.94 13.81
C VAL A 123 -19.73 -24.04 13.20
N ASP A 124 -20.89 -23.94 13.83
CA ASP A 124 -21.95 -23.02 13.41
C ASP A 124 -21.43 -21.58 13.38
N THR A 125 -21.70 -20.87 12.29
CA THR A 125 -21.25 -19.49 12.09
C THR A 125 -22.13 -18.77 11.08
N TYR A 126 -21.87 -17.49 10.86
CA TYR A 126 -22.63 -16.65 9.95
C TYR A 126 -21.75 -16.12 8.83
N VAL A 127 -22.30 -16.09 7.63
CA VAL A 127 -21.65 -15.54 6.44
C VAL A 127 -22.58 -14.52 5.82
N ALA A 128 -22.18 -13.25 5.84
CA ALA A 128 -22.86 -12.20 5.10
C ALA A 128 -22.16 -11.99 3.76
N LEU A 129 -22.94 -11.94 2.67
CA LEU A 129 -22.46 -11.74 1.30
C LEU A 129 -23.06 -10.45 0.75
N TYR A 130 -22.26 -9.63 0.09
CA TYR A 130 -22.68 -8.34 -0.44
C TYR A 130 -22.08 -8.07 -1.82
N GLY A 131 -22.89 -7.53 -2.74
CA GLY A 131 -22.45 -7.11 -4.07
C GLY A 131 -21.84 -8.24 -4.90
N LEU A 132 -22.48 -9.42 -4.91
CA LEU A 132 -22.05 -10.55 -5.72
C LEU A 132 -22.44 -10.31 -7.17
N GLU A 133 -21.45 -10.10 -8.04
CA GLU A 133 -21.70 -9.77 -9.44
C GLU A 133 -20.71 -10.51 -10.35
N CYS A 134 -21.13 -10.81 -11.56
CA CYS A 134 -20.28 -11.34 -12.62
C CYS A 134 -20.79 -10.95 -13.99
N GLY A 135 -19.93 -11.05 -15.01
CA GLY A 135 -20.34 -10.78 -16.38
C GLY A 135 -19.19 -10.32 -17.27
N LEU A 136 -19.56 -9.70 -18.38
CA LEU A 136 -18.63 -8.98 -19.26
C LEU A 136 -18.37 -7.59 -18.68
N ILE A 137 -17.11 -7.21 -18.58
CA ILE A 137 -16.66 -5.95 -18.00
C ILE A 137 -16.03 -5.10 -19.11
N TRP A 138 -16.54 -3.88 -19.25
CA TRP A 138 -15.97 -2.87 -20.14
C TRP A 138 -16.14 -1.47 -19.55
N HIS A 139 -15.19 -0.60 -19.87
CA HIS A 139 -15.18 0.78 -19.46
C HIS A 139 -14.30 1.60 -20.41
N ASP A 140 -14.68 2.85 -20.72
CA ASP A 140 -14.01 3.75 -21.67
C ASP A 140 -12.49 3.94 -21.39
N ALA A 141 -12.12 3.95 -20.12
CA ALA A 141 -10.74 4.00 -19.65
C ALA A 141 -9.85 2.87 -20.18
N PHE A 142 -10.40 1.72 -20.54
CA PHE A 142 -9.62 0.63 -21.14
C PHE A 142 -9.23 0.98 -22.57
N ASP A 143 -10.18 1.49 -23.35
CA ASP A 143 -9.93 1.92 -24.73
C ASP A 143 -8.97 3.11 -24.73
N THR A 144 -9.16 4.07 -23.82
CA THR A 144 -8.23 5.20 -23.62
C THR A 144 -6.80 4.70 -23.31
N ALA A 145 -6.65 3.63 -22.53
CA ALA A 145 -5.33 3.07 -22.25
C ALA A 145 -4.70 2.40 -23.48
N ILE A 146 -5.49 1.80 -24.36
CA ILE A 146 -5.02 1.21 -25.62
C ILE A 146 -4.64 2.31 -26.62
N GLU A 147 -5.54 3.27 -26.84
CA GLU A 147 -5.36 4.39 -27.78
C GLU A 147 -4.12 5.23 -27.46
N ASN A 148 -3.79 5.38 -26.18
CA ASN A 148 -2.60 6.11 -25.74
C ASN A 148 -1.35 5.22 -25.57
N ASP A 149 -1.35 3.96 -26.00
CA ASP A 149 -0.23 3.01 -25.82
C ASP A 149 0.22 2.86 -24.34
N GLN A 150 -0.75 2.87 -23.43
CA GLN A 150 -0.56 2.75 -21.98
C GLN A 150 -0.97 1.36 -21.47
N LEU A 151 -0.62 0.31 -22.23
CA LEU A 151 -1.05 -1.07 -21.98
C LEU A 151 -0.70 -1.60 -20.58
N GLY A 152 0.36 -1.07 -19.93
CA GLY A 152 0.70 -1.42 -18.55
C GLY A 152 -0.40 -1.08 -17.51
N TYR A 153 -1.35 -0.21 -17.84
CA TYR A 153 -2.55 0.00 -17.01
C TYR A 153 -3.56 -1.13 -17.12
N LEU A 154 -3.47 -1.97 -18.15
CA LEU A 154 -4.29 -3.16 -18.33
C LEU A 154 -3.65 -4.40 -17.68
N ASP A 155 -2.50 -4.23 -17.03
CA ASP A 155 -1.88 -5.28 -16.23
C ASP A 155 -2.57 -5.44 -14.87
N ASN A 156 -2.58 -6.68 -14.40
CA ASN A 156 -3.02 -7.08 -13.06
C ASN A 156 -4.43 -6.57 -12.71
N MET A 157 -5.33 -6.58 -13.70
CA MET A 157 -6.70 -6.12 -13.57
C MET A 157 -7.51 -6.83 -12.48
N TYR A 158 -7.23 -8.11 -12.23
CA TYR A 158 -7.81 -8.85 -11.12
C TYR A 158 -7.64 -8.13 -9.76
N SER A 159 -6.51 -7.45 -9.52
CA SER A 159 -6.16 -6.85 -8.23
C SER A 159 -7.03 -5.65 -7.81
N ILE A 160 -7.83 -5.14 -8.75
CA ILE A 160 -8.80 -4.07 -8.52
C ILE A 160 -10.24 -4.58 -8.59
N MET A 161 -10.46 -5.89 -8.53
CA MET A 161 -11.80 -6.45 -8.30
C MET A 161 -12.16 -6.37 -6.81
N PRO A 162 -13.45 -6.21 -6.48
CA PRO A 162 -14.58 -6.04 -7.39
C PRO A 162 -14.77 -4.60 -7.88
N GLU A 163 -13.98 -3.62 -7.44
CA GLU A 163 -14.18 -2.21 -7.82
C GLU A 163 -14.04 -1.89 -9.31
N ALA A 164 -13.50 -2.81 -10.12
CA ALA A 164 -13.45 -2.71 -11.58
C ALA A 164 -14.63 -3.40 -12.30
N GLY A 165 -15.58 -4.00 -11.57
CA GLY A 165 -16.79 -4.62 -12.12
C GLY A 165 -17.75 -3.57 -12.68
N PHE A 166 -17.45 -3.07 -13.88
CA PHE A 166 -18.38 -2.27 -14.69
C PHE A 166 -18.99 -3.22 -15.72
N TYR A 167 -20.02 -3.95 -15.28
CA TYR A 167 -20.63 -5.01 -16.07
C TYR A 167 -21.48 -4.41 -17.18
N THR A 168 -21.13 -4.70 -18.44
CA THR A 168 -21.93 -4.32 -19.62
C THR A 168 -22.92 -5.39 -20.02
N ASN A 169 -22.65 -6.64 -19.63
CA ASN A 169 -23.58 -7.76 -19.76
C ASN A 169 -23.45 -8.63 -18.51
N GLU A 170 -24.51 -8.69 -17.71
CA GLU A 170 -24.52 -9.42 -16.44
C GLU A 170 -24.57 -10.94 -16.67
N GLY A 171 -23.82 -11.65 -15.84
CA GLY A 171 -23.92 -13.09 -15.69
C GLY A 171 -24.94 -13.50 -14.63
N GLU A 172 -24.96 -14.79 -14.31
CA GLU A 172 -25.86 -15.34 -13.30
C GLU A 172 -25.07 -15.74 -12.05
N VAL A 173 -25.55 -15.32 -10.88
CA VAL A 173 -25.02 -15.73 -9.58
C VAL A 173 -26.00 -16.67 -8.90
N ILE A 174 -25.54 -17.87 -8.57
CA ILE A 174 -26.37 -18.91 -7.95
C ILE A 174 -25.76 -19.28 -6.60
N LEU A 175 -26.59 -19.27 -5.56
CA LEU A 175 -26.24 -19.76 -4.24
C LEU A 175 -26.75 -21.19 -4.09
N SER A 176 -25.88 -22.12 -3.74
CA SER A 176 -26.24 -23.48 -3.34
C SER A 176 -25.74 -23.77 -1.93
N TYR A 177 -26.52 -24.52 -1.17
CA TYR A 177 -26.19 -24.85 0.22
C TYR A 177 -26.46 -26.34 0.45
N ASP A 178 -25.64 -26.97 1.29
CA ASP A 178 -25.78 -28.39 1.66
C ASP A 178 -26.94 -28.60 2.66
N GLY A 179 -28.15 -28.18 2.27
CA GLY A 179 -29.36 -28.21 3.08
C GLY A 179 -30.28 -27.04 2.75
N HIS A 180 -31.10 -26.64 3.72
CA HIS A 180 -31.95 -25.46 3.60
C HIS A 180 -31.21 -24.22 4.10
N LEU A 181 -31.12 -23.20 3.24
CA LEU A 181 -30.56 -21.90 3.62
C LEU A 181 -31.38 -21.32 4.76
N LYS A 182 -30.71 -21.00 5.87
CA LYS A 182 -31.28 -20.34 7.04
C LYS A 182 -30.70 -18.94 7.13
N LEU A 183 -31.57 -17.95 7.33
CA LEU A 183 -31.16 -16.57 7.55
C LEU A 183 -30.98 -16.33 9.05
N HIS A 184 -30.01 -15.50 9.40
CA HIS A 184 -29.85 -15.02 10.77
C HIS A 184 -30.83 -13.89 11.06
N ASN A 185 -31.25 -13.75 12.32
CA ASN A 185 -32.26 -12.75 12.71
C ASN A 185 -31.70 -11.34 12.85
N HIS A 186 -30.37 -11.18 12.86
CA HIS A 186 -29.71 -9.89 13.00
C HIS A 186 -28.94 -9.54 11.74
N ASN A 187 -29.17 -8.33 11.23
CA ASN A 187 -28.44 -7.80 10.10
C ASN A 187 -27.02 -7.38 10.51
N ILE A 188 -26.10 -7.54 9.56
CA ILE A 188 -24.74 -7.02 9.64
C ILE A 188 -24.67 -5.75 8.79
N ILE A 189 -23.88 -4.78 9.24
CA ILE A 189 -23.72 -3.50 8.54
C ILE A 189 -22.48 -3.52 7.67
N PHE A 190 -22.68 -3.31 6.37
CA PHE A 190 -21.61 -2.98 5.43
C PHE A 190 -21.47 -1.46 5.34
N HIS A 191 -20.24 -0.99 5.57
CA HIS A 191 -19.91 0.42 5.51
C HIS A 191 -19.47 0.80 4.11
N LEU A 192 -20.17 1.72 3.47
CA LEU A 192 -19.88 2.17 2.11
C LEU A 192 -19.45 3.62 2.08
N LYS A 193 -18.58 3.94 1.12
CA LYS A 193 -18.16 5.31 0.82
C LYS A 193 -18.36 5.60 -0.66
N SER A 194 -18.81 6.80 -0.98
CA SER A 194 -18.92 7.25 -2.37
C SER A 194 -17.56 7.52 -3.02
N CYS A 195 -17.50 7.28 -4.32
CA CYS A 195 -16.39 7.69 -5.18
C CYS A 195 -16.73 9.02 -5.88
N ASN A 196 -15.88 10.04 -5.75
CA ASN A 196 -16.09 11.32 -6.42
C ASN A 196 -15.97 11.30 -7.96
N ARG A 197 -15.69 10.15 -8.58
CA ARG A 197 -15.60 10.01 -10.06
C ARG A 197 -16.75 9.24 -10.66
N CYS A 198 -17.03 8.05 -10.12
CA CYS A 198 -18.09 7.18 -10.64
C CYS A 198 -19.37 7.21 -9.79
N ALA A 199 -19.41 8.01 -8.71
CA ALA A 199 -20.51 8.15 -7.76
C ALA A 199 -20.99 6.86 -7.05
N ARG A 200 -20.44 5.68 -7.40
CA ARG A 200 -20.77 4.42 -6.73
C ARG A 200 -20.38 4.46 -5.26
N PHE A 201 -21.26 3.94 -4.42
CA PHE A 201 -20.97 3.58 -3.03
C PHE A 201 -20.30 2.22 -2.99
N LEU A 202 -19.06 2.18 -2.48
CA LEU A 202 -18.26 0.96 -2.44
C LEU A 202 -17.79 0.68 -1.01
N PRO A 203 -17.66 -0.60 -0.61
CA PRO A 203 -17.25 -0.98 0.73
C PRO A 203 -15.91 -0.41 1.20
N ILE A 204 -15.90 -0.03 2.48
CA ILE A 204 -14.73 0.38 3.27
C ILE A 204 -14.75 -0.33 4.63
N ASN A 205 -13.59 -0.43 5.26
CA ASN A 205 -13.47 -0.92 6.63
C ASN A 205 -13.37 0.28 7.58
N VAL A 206 -14.19 0.30 8.63
CA VAL A 206 -14.20 1.40 9.60
C VAL A 206 -13.56 1.00 10.93
N ASN A 207 -13.40 -0.31 11.17
CA ASN A 207 -12.75 -0.83 12.37
C ASN A 207 -11.24 -0.93 12.14
N ASP A 208 -10.82 -1.57 11.05
CA ASP A 208 -9.44 -1.50 10.56
C ASP A 208 -9.33 -0.83 9.18
N GLU A 209 -9.22 0.49 9.19
CA GLU A 209 -9.07 1.28 7.97
C GLU A 209 -7.81 0.96 7.16
N ARG A 210 -6.79 0.31 7.76
CA ARG A 210 -5.54 -0.06 7.08
C ARG A 210 -5.74 -1.24 6.14
N GLU A 211 -6.77 -2.03 6.37
CA GLU A 211 -7.19 -3.11 5.49
C GLU A 211 -8.07 -2.57 4.37
N HIS A 212 -7.40 -2.09 3.31
CA HIS A 212 -8.07 -1.45 2.17
C HIS A 212 -8.97 -2.42 1.40
N LEU A 213 -10.17 -1.95 1.09
CA LEU A 213 -11.08 -2.54 0.13
C LEU A 213 -11.01 -1.76 -1.18
N CYS A 214 -12.03 -0.95 -1.44
CA CYS A 214 -12.18 -0.19 -2.67
C CYS A 214 -11.49 1.17 -2.64
N PHE A 215 -11.01 1.63 -1.47
CA PHE A 215 -10.33 2.91 -1.29
C PHE A 215 -9.01 2.73 -0.55
N SER A 216 -8.00 3.52 -0.91
CA SER A 216 -6.74 3.61 -0.14
C SER A 216 -6.85 4.68 0.95
N ASN A 217 -6.04 4.61 2.00
CA ASN A 217 -6.04 5.65 3.03
C ASN A 217 -5.48 7.00 2.54
N HIS A 218 -5.87 8.06 3.23
CA HIS A 218 -5.40 9.43 2.99
C HIS A 218 -4.22 9.85 3.89
N CYS A 219 -4.37 9.77 5.22
CA CYS A 219 -3.42 10.33 6.18
C CYS A 219 -2.70 9.25 7.00
N VAL A 220 -2.03 8.29 6.35
CA VAL A 220 -1.25 7.26 7.05
C VAL A 220 -0.15 7.88 7.93
N ALA A 221 0.65 8.78 7.36
CA ALA A 221 1.78 9.40 8.06
C ALA A 221 1.39 10.58 8.99
N LYS A 222 0.14 11.05 8.89
CA LYS A 222 -0.36 12.23 9.62
C LYS A 222 -1.66 11.93 10.34
N ALA A 223 -1.88 10.67 10.71
CA ALA A 223 -3.05 10.27 11.45
C ALA A 223 -3.07 10.99 12.83
N PRO A 224 -4.24 11.37 13.37
CA PRO A 224 -5.57 11.17 12.80
C PRO A 224 -5.93 12.15 11.67
N CYS A 225 -6.74 11.69 10.71
CA CYS A 225 -7.15 12.46 9.54
C CYS A 225 -8.25 13.47 9.89
N ARG A 226 -7.92 14.76 9.83
CA ARG A 226 -8.88 15.86 10.12
C ARG A 226 -9.46 16.52 8.87
N HIS A 227 -9.33 15.89 7.70
CA HIS A 227 -9.71 16.50 6.43
C HIS A 227 -11.15 16.12 6.04
N LYS A 228 -11.98 17.12 5.73
CA LYS A 228 -13.36 16.93 5.25
C LYS A 228 -13.39 16.10 3.96
N GLY A 229 -14.29 15.12 3.90
CA GLY A 229 -14.43 14.16 2.80
C GLY A 229 -13.45 13.00 2.82
N PHE A 230 -12.37 13.07 3.62
CA PHE A 230 -11.39 11.99 3.75
C PHE A 230 -11.53 11.27 5.09
N GLY A 231 -11.30 12.02 6.18
CA GLY A 231 -11.37 11.52 7.56
C GLY A 231 -12.69 11.88 8.26
N ILE A 232 -13.47 12.76 7.65
CA ILE A 232 -14.76 13.24 8.16
C ILE A 232 -15.76 13.06 7.03
N VAL A 233 -16.57 12.01 7.10
CA VAL A 233 -17.56 11.64 6.09
C VAL A 233 -18.97 11.78 6.64
N THR A 234 -19.94 12.00 5.76
CA THR A 234 -21.33 12.29 6.15
C THR A 234 -22.24 11.16 5.67
N ASP A 235 -22.98 10.57 6.60
CA ASP A 235 -24.00 9.56 6.34
C ASP A 235 -25.15 10.20 5.56
N VAL A 236 -25.43 9.67 4.37
CA VAL A 236 -26.43 10.25 3.47
C VAL A 236 -27.86 10.06 3.95
N ASP A 237 -28.11 9.03 4.76
CA ASP A 237 -29.45 8.69 5.22
C ASP A 237 -29.79 9.44 6.51
N THR A 238 -28.81 9.64 7.39
CA THR A 238 -29.00 10.25 8.72
C THR A 238 -28.44 11.67 8.85
N GLY A 239 -27.56 12.09 7.95
CA GLY A 239 -26.80 13.34 8.07
C GLY A 239 -25.70 13.34 9.13
N GLU A 240 -25.52 12.23 9.87
CA GLU A 240 -24.52 12.11 10.91
C GLU A 240 -23.10 12.08 10.33
N THR A 241 -22.14 12.56 11.12
CA THR A 241 -20.73 12.55 10.73
C THR A 241 -20.01 11.34 11.32
N LYS A 242 -19.36 10.56 10.46
CA LYS A 242 -18.45 9.49 10.86
C LYS A 242 -17.00 9.98 10.79
N LEU A 243 -16.26 9.79 11.88
CA LEU A 243 -14.84 10.12 11.97
C LEU A 243 -14.00 8.88 11.70
N LEU A 244 -13.05 9.01 10.78
CA LEU A 244 -12.10 7.98 10.37
C LEU A 244 -10.68 8.39 10.77
N HIS A 245 -9.94 7.49 11.40
CA HIS A 245 -8.61 7.72 11.94
C HIS A 245 -7.58 7.99 10.83
N PHE A 246 -7.51 7.17 9.79
CA PHE A 246 -6.60 7.40 8.65
C PHE A 246 -7.31 8.12 7.50
N GLY A 247 -8.63 7.97 7.40
CA GLY A 247 -9.48 8.45 6.32
C GLY A 247 -9.20 7.75 5.00
N TYR A 248 -10.13 7.86 4.07
CA TYR A 248 -10.01 7.30 2.72
C TYR A 248 -9.84 8.38 1.66
N GLN A 249 -9.22 8.03 0.53
CA GLN A 249 -9.17 8.90 -0.65
C GLN A 249 -10.59 9.18 -1.19
N LEU A 250 -10.74 10.27 -1.96
CA LEU A 250 -12.03 10.63 -2.57
C LEU A 250 -12.39 9.67 -3.72
N GLU A 251 -11.39 9.23 -4.48
CA GLU A 251 -11.53 8.27 -5.57
C GLU A 251 -11.40 6.82 -5.07
N CYS A 252 -12.23 5.91 -5.60
CA CYS A 252 -11.98 4.48 -5.45
C CYS A 252 -10.72 4.06 -6.20
N ARG A 253 -10.18 2.88 -5.92
CA ARG A 253 -8.92 2.37 -6.50
C ARG A 253 -8.96 2.28 -8.02
N PHE A 254 -10.10 1.87 -8.61
CA PHE A 254 -10.29 1.89 -10.06
C PHE A 254 -10.18 3.32 -10.61
N CYS A 255 -10.98 4.25 -10.10
CA CYS A 255 -10.98 5.62 -10.60
C CYS A 255 -9.65 6.34 -10.32
N LYS A 256 -8.99 6.05 -9.20
CA LYS A 256 -7.64 6.53 -8.92
C LYS A 256 -6.63 6.01 -9.95
N LYS A 257 -6.76 4.76 -10.39
CA LYS A 257 -5.89 4.17 -11.42
C LYS A 257 -6.08 4.89 -12.76
N TYR A 258 -7.31 5.04 -13.24
CA TYR A 258 -7.59 5.50 -14.61
C TYR A 258 -7.86 6.99 -14.79
N TYR A 259 -8.50 7.65 -13.83
CA TYR A 259 -8.85 9.08 -13.96
C TYR A 259 -7.86 10.00 -13.25
N VAL A 260 -7.03 9.46 -12.36
CA VAL A 260 -6.01 10.24 -11.64
C VAL A 260 -4.61 9.82 -12.06
N ASN A 261 -4.23 8.55 -11.88
CA ASN A 261 -2.86 8.13 -12.11
C ASN A 261 -2.53 8.04 -13.60
N MET A 262 -3.37 7.43 -14.44
CA MET A 262 -3.09 7.27 -15.87
C MET A 262 -2.83 8.60 -16.60
N PRO A 263 -3.66 9.65 -16.43
CA PRO A 263 -3.43 10.94 -17.09
C PRO A 263 -2.26 11.70 -16.47
N LEU A 264 -2.06 11.60 -15.15
CA LEU A 264 -0.98 12.33 -14.47
C LEU A 264 0.39 11.67 -14.62
N ASN A 265 0.46 10.34 -14.75
CA ASN A 265 1.73 9.63 -14.89
C ASN A 265 2.37 9.86 -16.25
N TRP A 266 1.59 10.12 -17.31
CA TRP A 266 2.13 10.63 -18.59
C TRP A 266 2.87 11.96 -18.40
N GLN A 267 2.37 12.80 -17.49
CA GLN A 267 2.95 14.11 -17.20
C GLN A 267 4.16 14.01 -16.26
N ARG A 268 4.45 12.83 -15.70
CA ARG A 268 5.59 12.61 -14.81
C ARG A 268 6.81 12.25 -15.63
N THR A 269 7.91 12.96 -15.41
CA THR A 269 9.20 12.52 -15.95
C THR A 269 9.60 11.18 -15.31
N ALA A 270 10.47 10.43 -15.98
CA ALA A 270 11.04 9.20 -15.44
C ALA A 270 11.73 9.41 -14.07
N ALA A 271 12.26 10.62 -13.80
CA ALA A 271 12.85 10.96 -12.51
C ALA A 271 11.79 11.03 -11.40
N GLN A 272 10.61 11.60 -11.68
CA GLN A 272 9.51 11.69 -10.71
C GLN A 272 8.96 10.32 -10.33
N MET A 273 8.87 9.40 -11.29
CA MET A 273 8.43 8.03 -11.03
C MET A 273 9.42 7.24 -10.18
N LYS A 274 10.71 7.59 -10.25
CA LYS A 274 11.80 6.91 -9.54
C LYS A 274 12.20 7.60 -8.23
N GLU A 275 11.57 8.72 -7.84
CA GLU A 275 11.94 9.53 -6.67
C GLU A 275 11.99 8.70 -5.37
N ASP A 276 10.95 7.88 -5.13
CA ASP A 276 10.91 7.00 -3.94
C ASP A 276 12.00 5.92 -3.95
N GLY A 277 12.27 5.34 -5.12
CA GLY A 277 13.34 4.35 -5.28
C GLY A 277 14.73 4.97 -5.12
N GLN A 278 14.93 6.18 -5.61
CA GLN A 278 16.17 6.94 -5.44
C GLN A 278 16.40 7.31 -3.98
N ARG A 279 15.36 7.76 -3.26
CA ARG A 279 15.47 8.04 -1.82
C ARG A 279 15.91 6.81 -1.03
N ARG A 280 15.34 5.63 -1.32
CA ARG A 280 15.75 4.36 -0.66
C ARG A 280 17.22 4.05 -0.95
N ARG A 281 17.64 4.13 -2.21
CA ARG A 281 19.05 3.90 -2.60
C ARG A 281 20.01 4.86 -1.91
N ASN A 282 19.64 6.13 -1.75
CA ASN A 282 20.47 7.11 -1.06
C ASN A 282 20.62 6.79 0.43
N PHE A 283 19.58 6.25 1.09
CA PHE A 283 19.67 5.76 2.46
C PHE A 283 20.52 4.50 2.57
N GLU A 284 20.39 3.56 1.65
CA GLU A 284 21.27 2.38 1.58
C GLU A 284 22.74 2.80 1.42
N LEU A 285 23.02 3.76 0.54
CA LEU A 285 24.37 4.30 0.34
C LEU A 285 24.90 5.01 1.58
N LEU A 286 24.09 5.87 2.21
CA LEU A 286 24.46 6.56 3.45
C LEU A 286 24.87 5.56 4.54
N ILE A 287 24.05 4.54 4.76
CA ILE A 287 24.30 3.52 5.79
C ILE A 287 25.52 2.67 5.43
N ALA A 288 25.70 2.31 4.16
CA ALA A 288 26.86 1.55 3.71
C ALA A 288 28.17 2.33 3.89
N GLU A 289 28.19 3.64 3.64
CA GLU A 289 29.39 4.47 3.86
C GLU A 289 29.66 4.75 5.35
N ILE A 290 28.61 4.82 6.18
CA ILE A 290 28.76 4.87 7.63
C ILE A 290 29.48 3.61 8.14
N TYR A 291 29.01 2.43 7.73
CA TYR A 291 29.60 1.15 8.14
C TYR A 291 30.83 0.74 7.32
N GLN A 292 31.16 1.48 6.26
CA GLN A 292 32.21 1.15 5.27
C GLN A 292 32.07 -0.25 4.65
N LEU A 293 30.88 -0.84 4.70
CA LEU A 293 30.58 -2.22 4.29
C LEU A 293 29.16 -2.30 3.74
N SER A 294 28.97 -3.13 2.71
CA SER A 294 27.62 -3.47 2.27
C SER A 294 26.90 -4.30 3.33
N PRO A 295 25.56 -4.29 3.38
CA PRO A 295 24.78 -5.13 4.30
C PRO A 295 25.22 -6.60 4.35
N GLN A 296 25.46 -7.19 3.18
CA GLN A 296 25.88 -8.59 3.04
C GLN A 296 27.30 -8.81 3.58
N LEU A 297 28.23 -7.90 3.27
CA LEU A 297 29.60 -7.98 3.77
C LEU A 297 29.67 -7.73 5.27
N SER A 298 28.88 -6.79 5.80
CA SER A 298 28.75 -6.53 7.24
C SER A 298 28.24 -7.77 7.97
N TYR A 299 27.21 -8.42 7.42
CA TYR A 299 26.69 -9.67 7.99
C TYR A 299 27.72 -10.80 7.95
N ARG A 300 28.41 -10.98 6.82
CA ARG A 300 29.46 -11.99 6.66
C ARG A 300 30.64 -11.73 7.59
N ALA A 301 31.06 -10.48 7.76
CA ALA A 301 32.15 -10.12 8.67
C ALA A 301 31.79 -10.42 10.14
N LYS A 302 30.52 -10.20 10.52
CA LYS A 302 30.04 -10.46 11.89
C LYS A 302 29.79 -11.95 12.18
N THR A 303 29.34 -12.72 11.20
CA THR A 303 28.83 -14.09 11.42
C THR A 303 29.64 -15.19 10.74
N GLY A 304 30.52 -14.85 9.79
CA GLY A 304 31.20 -15.80 8.91
C GLY A 304 30.29 -16.48 7.86
N ARG A 305 29.00 -16.13 7.81
CA ARG A 305 27.98 -16.80 6.98
C ARG A 305 27.36 -15.84 5.96
N GLU A 306 26.76 -16.40 4.92
CA GLU A 306 26.05 -15.65 3.89
C GLU A 306 24.62 -15.33 4.34
N LEU A 307 24.23 -14.05 4.29
CA LEU A 307 22.92 -13.58 4.76
C LEU A 307 21.77 -14.32 4.07
N LEU A 308 21.84 -14.47 2.75
CA LEU A 308 20.79 -15.14 1.97
C LEU A 308 20.58 -16.60 2.42
N ASP A 309 21.67 -17.30 2.74
CA ASP A 309 21.63 -18.70 3.14
C ASP A 309 21.07 -18.87 4.55
N ASP A 310 21.50 -18.01 5.48
CA ASP A 310 21.00 -18.03 6.85
C ASP A 310 19.49 -17.70 6.91
N ILE A 311 19.03 -16.71 6.15
CA ILE A 311 17.61 -16.38 6.10
C ILE A 311 16.82 -17.52 5.44
N TRP A 312 17.30 -18.09 4.33
CA TRP A 312 16.64 -19.22 3.68
C TRP A 312 16.45 -20.40 4.64
N ASN A 313 17.51 -20.76 5.37
CA ASN A 313 17.48 -21.88 6.31
C ASN A 313 16.59 -21.58 7.52
N ARG A 314 16.63 -20.35 8.05
CA ARG A 314 15.79 -19.93 9.19
C ARG A 314 14.30 -20.07 8.91
N PHE A 315 13.87 -19.69 7.71
CA PHE A 315 12.46 -19.79 7.29
C PHE A 315 12.17 -21.10 6.54
N ASN A 316 13.11 -22.05 6.57
CA ASN A 316 12.97 -23.38 5.98
C ASN A 316 12.55 -23.36 4.50
N GLY A 317 12.95 -22.35 3.73
CA GLY A 317 12.55 -22.17 2.34
C GLY A 317 11.08 -21.80 2.13
N HIS A 318 10.37 -21.27 3.13
CA HIS A 318 8.96 -20.87 3.03
C HIS A 318 8.79 -19.35 3.15
N CYS A 319 7.72 -18.82 2.57
CA CYS A 319 7.29 -17.45 2.82
C CYS A 319 6.76 -17.33 4.24
N PHE A 320 7.31 -16.44 5.05
CA PHE A 320 6.87 -16.26 6.44
C PHE A 320 5.37 -15.90 6.57
N ASN A 321 4.84 -15.11 5.62
CA ASN A 321 3.46 -14.62 5.73
C ASN A 321 2.40 -15.65 5.34
N CYS A 322 2.54 -16.29 4.18
CA CYS A 322 1.54 -17.23 3.66
C CYS A 322 1.91 -18.70 3.89
N ASN A 323 3.12 -18.97 4.38
CA ASN A 323 3.68 -20.30 4.56
C ASN A 323 3.77 -21.13 3.26
N ASP A 324 3.68 -20.50 2.08
CA ASP A 324 3.89 -21.20 0.82
C ASP A 324 5.38 -21.55 0.65
N PRO A 325 5.70 -22.76 0.14
CA PRO A 325 7.07 -23.13 -0.18
C PRO A 325 7.60 -22.24 -1.31
N LEU A 326 8.82 -21.75 -1.14
CA LEU A 326 9.56 -21.04 -2.18
C LEU A 326 10.34 -22.08 -2.98
N GLU A 327 10.26 -22.01 -4.31
CA GLU A 327 10.93 -22.99 -5.20
C GLU A 327 12.45 -23.04 -4.97
N ASN A 328 13.07 -21.89 -4.73
CA ASN A 328 14.50 -21.75 -4.50
C ASN A 328 14.84 -20.36 -3.91
N LYS A 329 16.07 -20.20 -3.44
CA LYS A 329 16.62 -18.97 -2.85
C LYS A 329 16.41 -17.72 -3.72
N ARG A 330 16.39 -17.85 -5.06
CA ARG A 330 16.21 -16.70 -5.97
C ARG A 330 14.77 -16.17 -6.01
N LYS A 331 13.79 -16.99 -5.63
CA LYS A 331 12.38 -16.60 -5.51
C LYS A 331 12.05 -15.98 -4.14
N MET A 332 12.97 -16.09 -3.19
CA MET A 332 12.86 -15.44 -1.88
C MET A 332 13.16 -13.95 -2.01
N HIS A 333 12.23 -13.12 -1.53
CA HIS A 333 12.48 -11.71 -1.30
C HIS A 333 12.93 -11.53 0.15
N LEU A 334 14.12 -10.93 0.33
CA LEU A 334 14.60 -10.49 1.63
C LEU A 334 13.91 -9.17 2.00
N ASP A 335 12.98 -9.25 2.93
CA ASP A 335 12.25 -8.10 3.42
C ASP A 335 12.93 -7.48 4.64
N HIS A 336 12.90 -6.15 4.71
CA HIS A 336 13.37 -5.39 5.85
C HIS A 336 12.34 -5.51 6.98
N THR A 337 12.59 -6.40 7.94
CA THR A 337 11.76 -6.56 9.14
C THR A 337 11.63 -5.22 9.88
N ARG A 338 12.77 -4.55 10.06
CA ARG A 338 12.83 -3.16 10.52
C ARG A 338 12.96 -2.22 9.30
N PRO A 339 12.10 -1.20 9.13
CA PRO A 339 12.05 -0.44 7.88
C PRO A 339 13.32 0.37 7.58
N LEU A 340 13.80 0.33 6.33
CA LEU A 340 14.86 1.23 5.84
C LEU A 340 14.51 2.72 6.00
N ALA A 341 13.22 3.07 5.95
CA ALA A 341 12.74 4.43 6.22
C ALA A 341 12.99 4.90 7.66
N LEU A 342 13.46 4.02 8.54
CA LEU A 342 13.91 4.28 9.92
C LEU A 342 15.42 4.01 10.09
N LEU A 343 16.17 3.99 8.99
CA LEU A 343 17.63 3.76 8.92
C LEU A 343 18.08 2.36 9.36
N TRP A 344 17.19 1.38 9.31
CA TRP A 344 17.55 -0.03 9.48
C TRP A 344 17.98 -0.62 8.12
N PRO A 345 19.27 -0.96 7.93
CA PRO A 345 19.69 -1.66 6.72
C PRO A 345 19.11 -3.07 6.70
N LEU A 346 19.21 -3.74 5.55
CA LEU A 346 19.02 -5.17 5.50
C LEU A 346 20.07 -5.84 6.41
N ASP A 347 19.64 -6.71 7.31
CA ASP A 347 20.55 -7.34 8.26
C ASP A 347 20.09 -8.76 8.60
N GLY A 348 20.72 -9.35 9.60
CA GLY A 348 20.40 -10.68 10.10
C GLY A 348 18.96 -10.86 10.57
N THR A 349 18.18 -9.79 10.74
CA THR A 349 16.77 -9.86 11.17
C THR A 349 15.80 -9.94 9.99
N ALA A 350 16.28 -9.89 8.75
CA ALA A 350 15.47 -9.91 7.54
C ALA A 350 14.46 -11.08 7.51
N THR A 351 13.31 -10.85 6.87
CA THR A 351 12.22 -11.83 6.76
C THR A 351 12.14 -12.41 5.34
N ALA A 352 11.94 -13.71 5.21
CA ALA A 352 11.72 -14.37 3.93
C ALA A 352 10.26 -14.20 3.46
N LEU A 353 10.03 -13.54 2.32
CA LEU A 353 8.70 -13.39 1.73
C LEU A 353 8.67 -13.84 0.25
N CYS A 354 7.51 -14.31 -0.22
CA CYS A 354 7.25 -14.45 -1.65
C CYS A 354 6.99 -13.07 -2.29
N ALA A 355 7.11 -12.98 -3.63
CA ALA A 355 6.92 -11.73 -4.36
C ALA A 355 5.58 -11.02 -4.06
N THR A 356 4.51 -11.81 -3.96
CA THR A 356 3.15 -11.32 -3.67
C THR A 356 3.07 -10.74 -2.27
N CYS A 357 3.55 -11.46 -1.24
CA CYS A 357 3.51 -11.00 0.14
C CYS A 357 4.42 -9.78 0.36
N ASN A 358 5.62 -9.76 -0.22
CA ASN A 358 6.53 -8.62 -0.17
C ASN A 358 5.90 -7.34 -0.78
N THR A 359 5.26 -7.49 -1.95
CA THR A 359 4.53 -6.39 -2.62
C THR A 359 3.33 -5.90 -1.80
N ARG A 360 2.65 -6.79 -1.08
CA ARG A 360 1.55 -6.44 -0.18
C ARG A 360 2.05 -5.74 1.10
N LYS A 361 3.15 -6.19 1.69
CA LYS A 361 3.72 -5.59 2.91
C LYS A 361 4.15 -4.15 2.68
N ARG A 362 4.81 -3.85 1.55
CA ARG A 362 5.32 -2.51 1.20
C ARG A 362 6.21 -1.95 2.32
N ASP A 363 5.94 -0.73 2.77
CA ASP A 363 6.63 -0.02 3.86
C ASP A 363 5.90 -0.16 5.22
N ARG A 364 4.92 -1.08 5.32
CA ARG A 364 4.23 -1.34 6.59
C ARG A 364 5.19 -1.98 7.61
N PRO A 365 5.16 -1.53 8.88
CA PRO A 365 5.83 -2.23 9.96
C PRO A 365 5.22 -3.63 10.15
N PRO A 366 5.95 -4.58 10.75
CA PRO A 366 5.46 -5.94 11.02
C PRO A 366 4.06 -5.96 11.66
N SER A 367 3.81 -5.11 12.65
CA SER A 367 2.53 -4.99 13.37
C SER A 367 1.31 -4.58 12.57
N GLN A 368 1.51 -4.04 11.37
CA GLN A 368 0.43 -3.66 10.45
C GLN A 368 0.26 -4.66 9.32
N PHE A 369 0.97 -5.79 9.37
CA PHE A 369 0.96 -6.80 8.31
C PHE A 369 0.79 -8.22 8.83
N TYR A 370 1.38 -8.54 9.98
CA TYR A 370 1.28 -9.85 10.61
C TYR A 370 0.28 -9.83 11.76
N ASN A 371 -0.37 -10.97 11.98
CA ASN A 371 -1.23 -11.18 13.15
C ASN A 371 -0.37 -11.40 14.44
N PRO A 372 -0.97 -11.37 15.65
CA PRO A 372 -0.23 -11.50 16.91
C PRO A 372 0.59 -12.79 17.03
N ASP A 373 0.09 -13.92 16.54
CA ASP A 373 0.80 -15.20 16.58
C ASP A 373 2.03 -15.18 15.68
N GLN A 374 1.88 -14.62 14.48
CA GLN A 374 3.00 -14.38 13.56
C GLN A 374 4.00 -13.39 14.15
N ILE A 375 3.57 -12.33 14.84
CA ILE A 375 4.52 -11.42 15.51
C ILE A 375 5.34 -12.17 16.57
N SER A 376 4.71 -13.04 17.34
CA SER A 376 5.37 -13.85 18.36
C SER A 376 6.38 -14.83 17.73
N GLN A 377 5.99 -15.49 16.64
CA GLN A 377 6.87 -16.38 15.89
C GLN A 377 8.04 -15.63 15.23
N LEU A 378 7.77 -14.45 14.66
CA LEU A 378 8.80 -13.61 14.03
C LEU A 378 9.82 -13.13 15.07
N SER A 379 9.36 -12.79 16.27
CA SER A 379 10.22 -12.43 17.40
C SER A 379 11.20 -13.56 17.73
N GLN A 380 10.71 -14.80 17.84
CA GLN A 380 11.55 -15.98 18.10
C GLN A 380 12.56 -16.24 16.97
N LEU A 381 12.15 -16.09 15.71
CA LEU A 381 13.01 -16.35 14.56
C LEU A 381 14.08 -15.28 14.36
N THR A 382 13.76 -14.01 14.61
CA THR A 382 14.64 -12.88 14.32
C THR A 382 15.45 -12.42 15.53
N GLY A 383 15.05 -12.81 16.75
CA GLY A 383 15.61 -12.31 18.00
C GLY A 383 15.14 -10.90 18.37
N LEU A 384 14.26 -10.28 17.57
CA LEU A 384 13.66 -8.98 17.89
C LEU A 384 12.59 -9.14 18.97
N SER A 385 12.45 -8.18 19.87
CA SER A 385 11.36 -8.19 20.85
C SER A 385 10.00 -7.96 20.17
N VAL A 386 8.93 -8.48 20.78
CA VAL A 386 7.55 -8.19 20.32
C VAL A 386 7.31 -6.68 20.30
N ASP A 387 7.75 -5.94 21.30
CA ASP A 387 7.59 -4.49 21.37
C ASP A 387 8.25 -3.77 20.19
N GLU A 388 9.46 -4.20 19.80
CA GLU A 388 10.17 -3.63 18.64
C GLU A 388 9.48 -3.95 17.31
N LEU A 389 8.90 -5.15 17.17
CA LEU A 389 8.09 -5.51 16.00
C LEU A 389 6.77 -4.74 15.96
N MET A 390 6.21 -4.42 17.13
CA MET A 390 4.97 -3.67 17.30
C MET A 390 5.11 -2.20 16.91
N ALA A 391 6.19 -1.57 17.36
CA ALA A 391 6.47 -0.18 17.08
C ALA A 391 7.98 0.03 16.83
N PRO A 392 8.45 -0.17 15.59
CA PRO A 392 9.86 -0.01 15.28
C PRO A 392 10.33 1.43 15.53
N GLU A 393 11.37 1.58 16.35
CA GLU A 393 12.07 2.86 16.55
C GLU A 393 13.10 3.11 15.44
N PRO A 394 13.52 4.37 15.25
CA PRO A 394 14.68 4.68 14.43
C PRO A 394 15.94 3.94 14.87
N ASN A 395 16.83 3.65 13.92
CA ASN A 395 18.16 3.14 14.22
C ASN A 395 19.01 4.25 14.87
N HIS A 396 18.97 4.30 16.21
CA HIS A 396 19.67 5.31 17.01
C HIS A 396 21.20 5.25 16.88
N GLU A 397 21.77 4.07 16.61
CA GLU A 397 23.21 3.90 16.36
C GLU A 397 23.61 4.67 15.10
N VAL A 398 22.90 4.45 13.99
CA VAL A 398 23.14 5.16 12.73
C VAL A 398 22.93 6.67 12.89
N ILE A 399 21.86 7.09 13.58
CA ILE A 399 21.62 8.53 13.80
C ILE A 399 22.78 9.15 14.59
N THR A 400 23.25 8.48 15.64
CA THR A 400 24.35 8.97 16.47
C THR A 400 25.63 9.10 15.66
N GLU A 401 25.92 8.10 14.81
CA GLU A 401 27.10 8.13 13.95
C GLU A 401 27.03 9.24 12.90
N ILE A 402 25.84 9.49 12.32
CA ILE A 402 25.64 10.65 11.43
C ILE A 402 25.88 11.97 12.18
N LEU A 403 25.34 12.11 13.39
CA LEU A 403 25.50 13.32 14.21
C LEU A 403 26.95 13.54 14.68
N ASN A 404 27.74 12.47 14.84
CA ASN A 404 29.16 12.57 15.15
C ASN A 404 30.01 12.95 13.92
N ARG A 405 29.48 12.72 12.72
CA ARG A 405 30.17 12.91 11.43
C ARG A 405 29.46 13.94 10.55
N LEU A 406 28.97 15.03 11.14
CA LEU A 406 28.25 16.07 10.39
C LEU A 406 29.09 16.68 9.26
N ASP A 407 30.37 16.97 9.52
CA ASP A 407 31.25 17.55 8.50
C ASP A 407 31.38 16.63 7.30
N TRP A 408 31.67 15.35 7.54
CA TRP A 408 31.65 14.32 6.50
C TRP A 408 30.30 14.23 5.77
N LEU A 409 29.17 14.26 6.49
CA LEU A 409 27.84 14.22 5.86
C LEU A 409 27.66 15.39 4.88
N TYR A 410 27.96 16.60 5.30
CA TYR A 410 27.67 17.81 4.53
C TYR A 410 28.71 18.11 3.46
N GLU A 411 29.98 17.85 3.73
CA GLU A 411 31.11 18.26 2.89
C GLU A 411 31.55 17.16 1.93
N GLU A 412 31.33 15.88 2.28
CA GLU A 412 31.72 14.74 1.44
C GLU A 412 30.53 13.94 0.91
N PHE A 413 29.60 13.55 1.77
CA PHE A 413 28.50 12.68 1.36
C PHE A 413 27.50 13.41 0.47
N LEU A 414 26.92 14.52 0.98
CA LEU A 414 25.88 15.28 0.28
C LEU A 414 26.40 16.05 -0.96
N THR A 415 27.73 16.19 -1.10
CA THR A 415 28.40 16.83 -2.25
C THR A 415 28.72 15.85 -3.38
N LYS A 416 28.42 14.55 -3.23
CA LYS A 416 28.62 13.57 -4.31
C LYS A 416 27.83 14.00 -5.56
N PRO A 417 28.40 13.85 -6.77
CA PRO A 417 27.75 14.27 -8.02
C PRO A 417 26.32 13.73 -8.21
N SER A 418 26.07 12.49 -7.76
CA SER A 418 24.75 11.86 -7.83
C SER A 418 23.70 12.48 -6.90
N LEU A 419 24.14 13.12 -5.81
CA LEU A 419 23.29 13.76 -4.79
C LEU A 419 23.08 15.26 -5.05
N LEU A 420 24.05 15.91 -5.71
CA LEU A 420 23.90 17.30 -6.16
C LEU A 420 23.05 17.44 -7.42
N MET A 421 22.85 16.36 -8.18
CA MET A 421 22.10 16.44 -9.42
C MET A 421 20.64 16.87 -9.17
N GLU A 422 20.26 17.98 -9.80
CA GLU A 422 18.89 18.46 -9.81
C GLU A 422 18.04 17.63 -10.78
N ARG A 423 16.89 17.15 -10.30
CA ARG A 423 15.90 16.42 -11.10
C ARG A 423 14.52 17.04 -10.89
N ASP A 424 14.06 17.77 -11.89
CA ASP A 424 12.76 18.46 -11.89
C ASP A 424 12.58 19.43 -10.70
N GLY A 425 13.52 20.36 -10.50
CA GLY A 425 13.43 21.39 -9.46
C GLY A 425 13.79 20.91 -8.05
N LYS A 426 14.37 19.71 -7.91
CA LYS A 426 14.72 19.11 -6.62
C LYS A 426 16.14 18.54 -6.66
N ILE A 427 16.92 18.89 -5.65
CA ILE A 427 18.26 18.35 -5.42
C ILE A 427 18.13 17.11 -4.53
N ALA A 428 18.80 16.01 -4.90
CA ALA A 428 18.68 14.75 -4.15
C ALA A 428 19.24 14.85 -2.72
N ALA A 429 20.29 15.63 -2.48
CA ALA A 429 20.83 15.94 -1.16
C ALA A 429 19.76 16.57 -0.23
N GLU A 430 18.98 17.53 -0.73
CA GLU A 430 17.88 18.15 0.03
C GLU A 430 16.80 17.14 0.42
N LEU A 431 16.52 16.18 -0.47
CA LEU A 431 15.57 15.10 -0.18
C LEU A 431 16.08 14.14 0.89
N VAL A 432 17.40 13.89 0.94
CA VAL A 432 18.04 13.06 1.98
C VAL A 432 17.93 13.73 3.35
N VAL A 433 18.36 14.97 3.50
CA VAL A 433 18.30 15.68 4.80
C VAL A 433 16.87 15.82 5.31
N LYS A 434 15.90 16.06 4.42
CA LYS A 434 14.47 16.09 4.77
C LYS A 434 13.95 14.72 5.21
N ALA A 435 14.46 13.66 4.61
CA ALA A 435 14.10 12.31 5.02
C ALA A 435 14.70 11.99 6.39
N LEU A 436 15.94 12.40 6.67
CA LEU A 436 16.57 12.25 7.99
C LEU A 436 15.80 12.98 9.10
N ASP A 437 15.35 14.22 8.87
CA ASP A 437 14.49 14.93 9.84
C ASP A 437 13.20 14.18 10.16
N LYS A 438 12.58 13.54 9.16
CA LYS A 438 11.41 12.68 9.40
C LYS A 438 11.74 11.46 10.26
N VAL A 439 12.97 10.94 10.16
CA VAL A 439 13.41 9.84 11.03
C VAL A 439 13.51 10.33 12.47
N LEU A 440 14.13 11.50 12.70
CA LEU A 440 14.26 12.08 14.03
C LEU A 440 12.89 12.30 14.71
N ILE A 441 11.93 12.85 13.97
CA ILE A 441 10.56 13.12 14.46
C ILE A 441 9.81 11.83 14.83
N ARG A 442 10.18 10.70 14.24
CA ARG A 442 9.49 9.42 14.48
C ARG A 442 9.97 8.69 15.73
N SER A 443 11.06 9.12 16.37
CA SER A 443 11.46 8.50 17.63
C SER A 443 10.48 8.84 18.74
N LYS A 444 10.11 7.83 19.54
CA LYS A 444 9.34 8.02 20.77
C LYS A 444 10.22 8.02 22.01
N ILE A 445 11.43 7.46 21.91
CA ILE A 445 12.35 7.27 23.03
C ILE A 445 13.33 8.44 23.14
N VAL A 446 13.89 8.90 22.02
CA VAL A 446 14.92 9.95 21.99
C VAL A 446 14.36 11.21 21.33
N LYS A 447 14.37 12.32 22.08
CA LYS A 447 14.04 13.63 21.53
C LYS A 447 15.30 14.30 20.98
N TYR A 448 15.45 14.26 19.66
CA TYR A 448 16.53 14.96 18.98
C TYR A 448 16.21 16.45 18.85
N ASN A 449 17.06 17.30 19.44
CA ASN A 449 16.99 18.76 19.27
C ASN A 449 17.91 19.21 18.13
N PHE A 450 17.73 18.62 16.95
CA PHE A 450 18.56 18.86 15.78
C PHE A 450 17.69 18.78 14.52
N SER A 451 18.01 19.59 13.50
CA SER A 451 17.45 19.49 12.16
C SER A 451 18.57 19.43 11.14
N PHE A 452 18.61 18.35 10.38
CA PHE A 452 19.50 18.19 9.24
C PHE A 452 19.22 19.22 8.14
N VAL A 453 17.96 19.65 8.01
CA VAL A 453 17.58 20.69 7.05
C VAL A 453 18.12 22.06 7.49
N ASP A 454 17.94 22.44 8.75
CA ASP A 454 18.42 23.72 9.24
C ASP A 454 19.95 23.81 9.18
N GLU A 455 20.64 22.72 9.54
CA GLU A 455 22.10 22.64 9.44
C GLU A 455 22.60 22.66 7.98
N TYR A 456 21.91 21.98 7.06
CA TYR A 456 22.22 22.03 5.62
C TYR A 456 22.18 23.47 5.11
N ASN A 457 21.12 24.21 5.46
CA ASN A 457 20.94 25.59 5.05
C ASN A 457 22.00 26.50 5.64
N ARG A 458 22.28 26.35 6.95
CA ARG A 458 23.31 27.12 7.65
C ARG A 458 24.69 26.98 6.98
N ARG A 459 25.05 25.78 6.53
CA ARG A 459 26.33 25.54 5.84
C ARG A 459 26.33 26.09 4.41
N ARG A 460 25.22 25.94 3.69
CA ARG A 460 25.09 26.48 2.33
C ARG A 460 25.19 28.01 2.30
N ASP A 461 24.53 28.68 3.25
CA ASP A 461 24.55 30.14 3.35
C ASP A 461 25.95 30.68 3.67
N ARG A 462 26.75 29.94 4.45
CA ARG A 462 28.16 30.27 4.72
C ARG A 462 29.05 30.20 3.48
N HIS A 463 28.80 29.26 2.56
CA HIS A 463 29.56 29.17 1.30
C HIS A 463 29.15 30.25 0.28
N ILE A 464 27.89 30.69 0.27
CA ILE A 464 27.42 31.78 -0.61
C ILE A 464 27.99 33.14 -0.19
N THR A 465 28.25 33.36 1.11
CA THR A 465 28.82 34.64 1.59
C THR A 465 30.30 34.86 1.26
N PHE A 466 31.06 33.82 0.85
CA PHE A 466 32.48 33.98 0.47
C PHE A 466 32.68 34.35 -1.00
N ASP A 467 31.70 34.13 -1.88
CA ASP A 467 31.84 34.34 -3.34
C ASP A 467 31.46 35.75 -3.83
N ILE A 468 31.11 36.69 -2.94
CA ILE A 468 30.69 38.05 -3.32
C ILE A 468 31.82 39.10 -3.10
N ASN A 469 32.94 38.73 -2.47
CA ASN A 469 33.99 39.70 -2.09
C ASN A 469 35.41 39.40 -2.61
N GLU A 470 35.63 38.42 -3.49
CA GLU A 470 36.95 38.19 -4.09
C GLU A 470 36.85 38.16 -5.63
N ASN A 471 36.89 39.36 -6.25
CA ASN A 471 37.45 39.68 -7.58
C ASN A 471 36.75 40.88 -8.24
N THR A 472 36.67 42.02 -7.55
CA THR A 472 36.62 43.31 -8.23
C THR A 472 37.62 44.23 -7.56
N ASP A 473 38.90 44.03 -7.91
CA ASP A 473 39.92 45.07 -8.03
C ASP A 473 41.19 44.41 -8.58
N ILE A 474 41.94 45.13 -9.45
CA ILE A 474 43.20 44.76 -10.17
C ILE A 474 42.88 44.23 -11.60
N ILE A 475 43.08 44.91 -12.76
CA ILE A 475 43.97 46.02 -13.19
C ILE A 475 43.37 46.73 -14.42
N VAL A 476 43.72 48.01 -14.55
CA VAL A 476 43.75 48.90 -15.74
C VAL A 476 44.30 48.25 -17.02
#